data_AF-A0A2X2W0G1-F1
#
_entry.id   AF-A0A2X2W0G1-F1
#
_cell.length_a   1.000
_cell.length_b   1.000
_cell.length_c   1.000
_cell.angle_alpha   90.00
_cell.angle_beta   90.00
_cell.angle_gamma   90.00
#
_symmetry.space_group_name_H-M   'P 1'
#
loop_
_entity.id
_entity.type
_entity.pdbx_description
1 polymer ?
#
loop_
_entity_poly.entity_id
_entity_poly.type
_entity_poly.pdbx_seq_one_letter_code
_entity_poly.pdbx_strand_id
1 'polypeptide(L)' 'MDLIIVATITPDYFTPSTACIIQRNIKAYNAFAFDISAACSGFTYGISIASQFIRNGVAKKF' A
#
# COMPACT_ATOMS: atom_id res chain seq x y z
N MET A 1 -2.86 10.35 -6.16
CA MET A 1 -2.79 9.05 -5.48
C MET A 1 -1.95 9.28 -4.25
N ASP A 2 -2.52 9.04 -3.08
CA ASP A 2 -1.88 9.45 -1.81
C ASP A 2 -1.37 8.24 -1.02
N LEU A 3 -1.79 7.02 -1.38
CA LEU A 3 -1.50 5.79 -0.65
C LEU A 3 -1.48 4.59 -1.60
N ILE A 4 -0.46 3.75 -1.51
CA ILE A 4 -0.26 2.47 -2.19
C ILE A 4 -0.03 1.42 -1.12
N ILE A 5 -0.91 0.43 -1.07
CA ILE A 5 -0.79 -0.71 -0.17
C ILE A 5 -0.71 -1.97 -1.02
N VAL A 6 0.34 -2.76 -0.83
CA VAL A 6 0.46 -4.09 -1.45
C VAL A 6 0.32 -5.14 -0.37
N ALA A 7 -0.69 -6.00 -0.46
CA ALA A 7 -0.80 -7.14 0.44
C ALA A 7 -0.24 -8.38 -0.26
N THR A 8 0.89 -8.89 0.21
CA THR A 8 1.55 -10.07 -0.36
C THR A 8 2.36 -10.80 0.71
N ILE A 9 2.40 -12.14 0.61
CA ILE A 9 3.33 -12.99 1.38
C ILE A 9 4.55 -13.39 0.56
N THR A 10 4.56 -13.08 -0.73
CA THR A 10 5.64 -13.33 -1.67
C THR A 10 6.03 -12.00 -2.31
N PRO A 11 6.71 -11.12 -1.57
CA PRO A 11 7.22 -9.88 -2.15
C PRO A 11 8.35 -10.19 -3.13
N ASP A 12 8.60 -9.29 -4.08
CA ASP A 12 9.70 -9.43 -5.03
C ASP A 12 11.06 -9.39 -4.33
N TYR A 13 11.17 -8.56 -3.28
CA TYR A 13 12.36 -8.39 -2.45
C TYR A 13 11.95 -8.21 -0.99
N PHE A 14 12.86 -8.53 -0.06
CA PHE A 14 12.64 -8.22 1.36
C PHE A 14 12.76 -6.72 1.65
N THR A 15 13.64 -6.03 0.92
CA THR A 15 13.78 -4.56 0.93
C THR A 15 14.44 -4.17 -0.40
N PRO A 16 13.91 -3.16 -1.13
CA PRO A 16 12.75 -2.32 -0.84
C PRO A 16 11.41 -3.07 -0.97
N SER A 17 10.32 -2.48 -0.46
CA SER A 17 8.97 -3.04 -0.59
C SER A 17 8.50 -3.10 -2.05
N THR A 18 7.66 -4.08 -2.38
CA THR A 18 6.99 -4.19 -3.68
C THR A 18 6.15 -2.94 -3.95
N ALA A 19 5.50 -2.37 -2.94
CA ALA A 19 4.76 -1.11 -3.06
C ALA A 19 5.64 0.06 -3.54
N CYS A 20 6.87 0.19 -3.05
CA CYS A 20 7.81 1.22 -3.50
C CYS A 20 8.26 1.00 -4.96
N ILE A 21 8.40 -0.25 -5.40
CA ILE A 21 8.70 -0.59 -6.78
C ILE A 21 7.54 -0.17 -7.69
N ILE A 22 6.30 -0.51 -7.32
CA ILE A 22 5.10 -0.08 -8.04
C ILE A 22 5.02 1.44 -8.07
N GLN A 23 5.22 2.11 -6.94
CA GLN A 23 5.22 3.57 -6.82
C GLN A 23 6.17 4.22 -7.84
N ARG A 24 7.40 3.69 -7.96
CA ARG A 24 8.39 4.16 -8.94
C ARG A 24 7.91 3.92 -10.38
N ASN A 25 7.37 2.74 -10.66
CA ASN A 25 6.95 2.34 -12.01
C ASN A 25 5.79 3.18 -12.53
N ILE A 26 4.82 3.52 -11.67
CA ILE A 26 3.66 4.35 -12.03
C ILE A 26 3.90 5.86 -11.80
N LYS A 27 5.11 6.24 -11.38
CA LYS A 27 5.51 7.63 -11.08
C LYS A 27 4.66 8.31 -9.98
N ALA A 28 4.15 7.53 -9.03
CA ALA A 28 3.35 8.03 -7.91
C ALA A 28 4.24 8.54 -6.75
N TYR A 29 5.18 9.45 -7.03
CA TYR A 29 6.20 9.87 -6.07
C TYR A 29 5.67 10.56 -4.80
N ASN A 30 4.43 11.05 -4.82
CA ASN A 30 3.78 11.67 -3.68
C ASN A 30 2.92 10.71 -2.84
N ALA A 31 2.82 9.44 -3.23
CA ALA A 31 2.05 8.44 -2.49
C ALA A 31 2.88 7.80 -1.37
N PHE A 32 2.28 7.59 -0.20
CA PHE A 32 2.84 6.66 0.78
C PHE A 32 2.78 5.24 0.22
N ALA A 33 3.84 4.45 0.36
CA ALA A 33 3.91 3.10 -0.20
C ALA A 33 4.46 2.10 0.81
N PHE A 34 3.70 1.04 1.12
CA PHE A 34 4.17 -0.04 2.00
C PHE A 34 3.50 -1.38 1.69
N ASP A 35 4.18 -2.45 2.10
CA ASP A 35 3.67 -3.82 1.98
C ASP A 35 3.02 -4.26 3.30
N ILE A 36 2.02 -5.14 3.20
CA ILE A 36 1.43 -5.87 4.31
C ILE A 36 1.71 -7.35 4.07
N SER A 37 2.41 -7.98 5.01
CA SER A 37 2.62 -9.43 5.01
C SER A 37 1.34 -10.15 5.48
N ALA A 38 0.40 -10.35 4.57
CA ALA A 38 -0.85 -11.05 4.81
C ALA A 38 -1.25 -11.88 3.59
N ALA A 39 -1.67 -13.13 3.81
CA ALA A 39 -2.04 -14.08 2.77
C ALA A 39 -3.47 -13.84 2.24
N CYS A 40 -4.37 -14.82 2.37
CA CYS A 40 -5.73 -14.76 1.82
C CYS A 40 -6.59 -13.60 2.36
N SER A 41 -6.27 -13.07 3.55
CA SER A 41 -6.92 -11.91 4.16
C SER A 41 -6.26 -10.57 3.80
N GLY A 42 -5.23 -10.57 2.93
CA GLY A 42 -4.47 -9.38 2.59
C GLY A 42 -5.33 -8.24 2.07
N PHE A 43 -6.34 -8.56 1.26
CA PHE A 43 -7.26 -7.56 0.72
C PHE A 43 -8.12 -6.89 1.80
N THR A 44 -8.70 -7.66 2.73
CA THR A 44 -9.55 -7.10 3.80
C THR A 44 -8.74 -6.28 4.79
N TYR A 45 -7.50 -6.70 5.08
CA TYR A 45 -6.55 -5.95 5.89
C TYR A 45 -6.17 -4.63 5.21
N GLY A 46 -5.83 -4.68 3.92
CA GLY A 46 -5.53 -3.50 3.11
C GLY A 46 -6.67 -2.47 3.10
N ILE A 47 -7.92 -2.91 2.91
CA ILE A 47 -9.09 -2.03 2.97
C ILE A 47 -9.27 -1.41 4.36
N SER A 48 -9.14 -2.21 5.42
CA SER A 48 -9.27 -1.70 6.79
C SER A 48 -8.26 -0.60 7.09
N ILE A 49 -7.00 -0.79 6.69
CA ILE A 49 -5.94 0.20 6.85
C ILE A 49 -6.19 1.42 5.96
N ALA A 50 -6.49 1.23 4.67
CA ALA A 50 -6.81 2.34 3.77
C ALA A 50 -7.97 3.20 4.29
N SER A 51 -9.02 2.56 4.84
CA SER A 51 -10.16 3.25 5.44
C SER A 51 -9.73 4.12 6.63
N GLN A 52 -8.84 3.63 7.50
CA GLN A 52 -8.31 4.42 8.60
C GLN A 52 -7.49 5.62 8.11
N PHE A 53 -6.63 5.43 7.10
CA PHE A 53 -5.86 6.52 6.50
C PHE A 53 -6.75 7.62 5.91
N ILE A 54 -7.83 7.22 5.23
CA ILE A 54 -8.81 8.18 4.67
C ILE A 54 -9.57 8.89 5.79
N ARG A 55 -10.08 8.15 6.78
CA ARG A 55 -10.86 8.70 7.91
C ARG A 55 -10.04 9.67 8.77
N ASN A 56 -8.74 9.43 8.91
CA ASN A 56 -7.84 10.27 9.68
C ASN A 56 -7.26 11.43 8.85
N GLY A 57 -7.68 11.60 7.58
CA GLY A 57 -7.21 12.69 6.71
C GLY A 57 -5.77 12.54 6.20
N VAL A 58 -5.15 11.36 6.39
CA VAL A 58 -3.77 11.07 5.95
C VAL A 58 -3.72 10.80 4.45
N ALA A 59 -4.78 10.23 3.89
CA ALA A 59 -4.96 10.05 2.45
C ALA A 59 -6.30 10.65 2.00
N LYS A 60 -6.36 11.28 0.82
CA LYS A 60 -7.62 11.85 0.33
C LYS A 60 -8.52 10.79 -0.27
N LYS A 61 -9.82 10.94 -0.01
CA LYS A 61 -10.87 10.26 -0.77
C LYS A 61 -10.97 10.95 -2.14
N PHE A 62 -11.00 10.18 -3.22
CA PHE A 62 -11.20 10.69 -4.58
C PHE A 62 -12.57 11.35 -4.74
#